data_AF-A0A1F4ZYH6-F1
#
_entry.id   AF-A0A1F4ZYH6-F1
#
_cell.length_a   1.000
_cell.length_b   1.000
_cell.length_c   1.000
_cell.angle_alpha   90.00
_cell.angle_beta   90.00
_cell.angle_gamma   90.00
#
_symmetry.space_group_name_H-M   'P 1'
#
loop_
_entity.id
_entity.type
_entity.pdbx_description
1 polymer ?
#
loop_
_entity_poly.entity_id
_entity_poly.type
_entity_poly.pdbx_seq_one_letter_code
_entity_poly.pdbx_strand_id
1 'polypeptide(L)' 'MTPKTKFSEVLDNEKVIETLFENGLFCIGCPMASQETIEQGCLAHGMNKKQIDELIKKMNEK' A
#
# COMPACT_ATOMS: atom_id res chain seq x y z
N MET A 1 -2.59 6.15 -7.89
CA MET A 1 -3.39 5.40 -6.89
C MET A 1 -3.88 6.31 -5.77
N THR A 2 -4.84 5.82 -5.00
CA THR A 2 -5.44 6.53 -3.84
C THR A 2 -5.38 5.62 -2.60
N PRO A 3 -5.62 6.13 -1.37
CA PRO A 3 -5.68 5.28 -0.18
C PRO A 3 -6.73 4.15 -0.26
N LYS A 4 -7.76 4.31 -1.12
CA LYS A 4 -8.82 3.32 -1.35
C LYS A 4 -8.48 2.29 -2.43
N THR A 5 -7.36 2.42 -3.12
CA THR A 5 -6.88 1.43 -4.08
C THR A 5 -6.63 0.12 -3.34
N LYS A 6 -7.13 -1.00 -3.88
CA LYS A 6 -6.94 -2.32 -3.31
C LYS A 6 -5.54 -2.85 -3.60
N PHE A 7 -5.08 -3.70 -2.70
CA PHE A 7 -3.84 -4.44 -2.86
C PHE A 7 -3.77 -5.25 -4.15
N SER A 8 -4.85 -5.90 -4.57
CA SER A 8 -4.90 -6.62 -5.85
C SER A 8 -4.70 -5.74 -7.09
N GLU A 9 -4.95 -4.44 -7.01
CA GLU A 9 -4.88 -3.52 -8.16
C GLU A 9 -3.48 -2.98 -8.41
N VAL A 10 -2.50 -3.29 -7.55
CA VAL A 10 -1.12 -2.77 -7.66
C VAL A 10 -0.07 -3.89 -7.74
N LEU A 11 -0.50 -5.15 -7.84
CA LEU A 11 0.40 -6.32 -7.89
C LEU A 11 1.21 -6.43 -9.18
N ASP A 12 0.86 -5.68 -10.22
CA ASP A 12 1.58 -5.58 -11.49
C ASP A 12 2.61 -4.44 -11.51
N ASN A 13 2.67 -3.62 -10.44
CA ASN A 13 3.58 -2.48 -10.35
C ASN A 13 4.71 -2.75 -9.35
N GLU A 14 5.86 -3.20 -9.86
CA GLU A 14 7.04 -3.55 -9.06
C GLU A 14 7.52 -2.40 -8.16
N LYS A 15 7.52 -1.16 -8.66
CA LYS A 15 7.95 0.02 -7.89
C LYS A 15 7.02 0.28 -6.70
N VAL A 16 5.72 0.06 -6.87
CA VAL A 16 4.73 0.20 -5.80
C VAL A 16 4.92 -0.91 -4.77
N ILE A 17 5.13 -2.15 -5.22
CA ILE A 17 5.39 -3.29 -4.33
C ILE A 17 6.66 -3.05 -3.50
N GLU A 18 7.75 -2.60 -4.13
CA GLU A 18 9.00 -2.26 -3.43
C GLU A 18 8.76 -1.18 -2.38
N THR A 19 8.05 -0.11 -2.73
CA THR A 19 7.71 0.96 -1.80
C THR A 19 6.87 0.46 -0.62
N LEU A 20 5.89 -0.42 -0.85
CA LEU A 20 5.09 -1.03 0.20
C LEU A 20 5.94 -1.92 1.12
N PHE A 21 6.86 -2.71 0.56
CA PHE A 21 7.79 -3.55 1.32
C PHE A 21 8.73 -2.73 2.20
N GLU A 22 9.30 -1.65 1.68
CA GLU A 22 10.12 -0.71 2.47
C GLU A 22 9.37 -0.12 3.67
N ASN A 23 8.04 -0.04 3.57
CA ASN A 23 7.16 0.49 4.62
C ASN A 23 6.49 -0.62 5.46
N GLY A 24 6.95 -1.87 5.34
CA GLY A 24 6.52 -2.98 6.20
C GLY A 24 5.24 -3.70 5.77
N LEU A 25 4.71 -3.40 4.58
CA LEU A 25 3.47 -3.98 4.03
C LEU A 25 3.75 -5.22 3.17
N PHE A 26 4.44 -6.21 3.75
CA PHE A 26 4.79 -7.46 3.06
C PHE A 26 3.57 -8.33 2.71
N CYS A 27 2.45 -8.12 3.40
CA CYS A 27 1.21 -8.87 3.22
C CYS A 27 0.49 -8.56 1.89
N ILE A 28 0.92 -7.55 1.13
CA ILE A 28 0.33 -7.12 -0.16
C ILE A 28 0.04 -8.27 -1.13
N GLY A 29 0.92 -9.27 -1.20
CA GLY A 29 0.79 -10.44 -2.09
C GLY A 29 0.00 -11.61 -1.49
N CYS A 30 -0.47 -11.50 -0.24
CA CYS A 30 -1.25 -12.54 0.41
C CYS A 30 -2.68 -12.58 -0.20
N PRO A 31 -3.18 -13.73 -0.64
CA PRO A 31 -4.54 -13.83 -1.18
C PRO A 31 -5.61 -13.34 -0.21
N MET A 32 -5.39 -13.50 1.10
CA MET A 32 -6.31 -13.04 2.16
C MET A 32 -6.38 -11.51 2.26
N ALA A 33 -5.30 -10.79 1.91
CA ALA A 33 -5.23 -9.34 1.95
C ALA A 33 -5.61 -8.68 0.60
N SER A 34 -5.85 -9.46 -0.45
CA SER A 34 -6.09 -8.95 -1.82
C SER A 34 -7.21 -7.90 -1.93
N GLN A 35 -8.24 -8.00 -1.08
CA GLN A 35 -9.39 -7.09 -1.06
C GLN A 35 -9.22 -5.89 -0.12
N GLU A 36 -8.16 -5.86 0.67
CA GLU A 36 -7.84 -4.76 1.57
C GLU A 36 -7.36 -3.54 0.77
N THR A 37 -7.73 -2.34 1.21
CA THR A 37 -7.18 -1.11 0.65
C THR A 37 -5.80 -0.81 1.23
N ILE A 38 -5.01 -0.02 0.50
CA ILE A 38 -3.71 0.45 1.01
C ILE A 38 -3.87 1.12 2.38
N GLU A 39 -4.89 1.98 2.55
CA GLU A 39 -5.19 2.62 3.83
C GLU A 39 -5.44 1.61 4.96
N GLN A 40 -6.26 0.59 4.71
CA GLN A 40 -6.59 -0.42 5.72
C GLN A 40 -5.36 -1.20 6.18
N GLY A 41 -4.50 -1.63 5.24
CA GLY A 41 -3.26 -2.33 5.58
C GLY A 41 -2.27 -1.43 6.33
N CYS A 42 -2.11 -0.18 5.90
CA CYS A 42 -1.28 0.79 6.62
C CYS A 42 -1.77 1.03 8.06
N LEU A 43 -3.08 1.17 8.26
CA LEU A 43 -3.69 1.36 9.58
C LEU A 43 -3.50 0.13 10.47
N ALA A 44 -3.64 -1.10 9.92
CA ALA A 44 -3.39 -2.34 10.65
C ALA A 44 -1.93 -2.46 11.13
N HIS A 45 -1.00 -1.78 10.45
CA HIS A 45 0.42 -1.69 10.79
C HIS A 45 0.77 -0.43 11.61
N GLY A 46 -0.23 0.32 12.10
CA GLY A 46 -0.04 1.44 13.02
C GLY A 46 0.38 2.76 12.37
N MET A 47 0.28 2.89 11.04
CA MET A 47 0.53 4.16 10.37
C MET A 47 -0.61 5.14 10.62
N ASN A 48 -0.28 6.43 10.73
CA ASN A 48 -1.29 7.48 10.78
C ASN A 48 -1.61 8.04 9.39
N LYS A 49 -2.71 8.80 9.29
CA LYS A 49 -3.19 9.37 8.01
C LYS A 49 -2.13 10.16 7.25
N LYS A 50 -1.29 10.93 7.93
CA LYS A 50 -0.23 11.72 7.30
C LYS A 50 0.82 10.82 6.63
N GLN A 51 1.23 9.75 7.31
CA GLN A 51 2.17 8.78 6.74
C GLN A 51 1.57 8.06 5.53
N ILE A 52 0.27 7.76 5.56
CA ILE A 52 -0.45 7.15 4.43
C ILE A 52 -0.49 8.11 3.25
N ASP A 53 -0.79 9.39 3.47
CA ASP A 53 -0.81 10.40 2.42
C ASP A 53 0.59 10.59 1.78
N GLU A 54 1.64 10.63 2.59
CA GLU A 54 3.04 10.71 2.12
C GLU A 54 3.44 9.47 1.31
N LEU A 55 3.04 8.29 1.77
CA LEU A 55 3.29 7.02 1.11
C LEU A 55 2.60 6.95 -0.27
N ILE A 56 1.32 7.34 -0.35
CA ILE A 56 0.58 7.42 -1.61
C ILE A 56 1.20 8.44 -2.56
N LYS A 57 1.68 9.57 -2.04
CA LYS A 57 2.41 10.55 -2.85
C LYS A 57 3.70 9.95 -3.43
N LYS A 58 4.52 9.28 -2.61
CA LYS A 58 5.76 8.60 -3.06
C LYS A 58 5.49 7.58 -4.17
N MET A 59 4.42 6.80 -4.07
CA MET A 59 4.04 5.81 -5.10
C MET A 59 3.53 6.43 -6.41
N ASN A 60 2.95 7.64 -6.34
CA ASN A 60 2.47 8.36 -7.51
C ASN A 60 3.57 9.19 -8.19
N GLU A 61 4.68 9.45 -7.50
CA GLU A 61 5.85 10.12 -8.06
C GLU A 61 6.65 9.15 -8.95
N LYS A 62 6.94 9.60 -10.17
CA LYS A 62 7.61 8.82 -11.23
C LYS A 62 9.00 8.36 -10.84
#